data_AF-A0A1M4EK39-F1
#
_entry.id   AF-A0A1M4EK39-F1
#
_cell.length_a   1.000
_cell.length_b   1.000
_cell.length_c   1.000
_cell.angle_alpha   90.00
_cell.angle_beta   90.00
_cell.angle_gamma   90.00
#
_symmetry.space_group_name_H-M   'P 1'
#
loop_
_entity.id
_entity.type
_entity.pdbx_description
1 polymer ?
#
loop_
_entity_poly.entity_id
_entity_poly.type
_entity_poly.pdbx_seq_one_letter_code
_entity_poly.pdbx_strand_id
1 'polypeptide(L)'
;MKPPARSYRKGLTRSLDRYLDDLPGDLSVSVRELSSGRSYTYRPDLRTATASIVKVNMVMALLLRAQRQRREPSRWERQAAAQAIKVSDNAAASRLWAAIGGAPGLAAANKKLGLRDTRPGPGGAWGSTTTSAADQVRLLNALVSANSPLSREHRRYVLGLMGDVTPEQAWGVSAAGSDPALKNGWLPRERDGGRWTVNSVGRVRERERTYLIAVVSRRHLSLGAGIKAAEHVSELVVKALAEAARS
;
A
#
# COMPACT_ATOMS: atom_id res chain seq x y z
N MET A 1 -18.70 29.87 -10.99
CA MET A 1 -17.43 30.14 -10.27
C MET A 1 -16.79 28.79 -9.92
N LYS A 2 -15.61 28.45 -10.46
CA LYS A 2 -14.93 27.18 -10.16
C LYS A 2 -14.57 27.13 -8.66
N PRO A 3 -14.92 26.08 -7.89
CA PRO A 3 -14.47 26.00 -6.51
C PRO A 3 -12.95 25.84 -6.51
N PRO A 4 -12.19 26.66 -5.76
CA PRO A 4 -10.73 26.50 -5.68
C PRO A 4 -10.38 25.13 -5.06
N ALA A 5 -9.19 24.61 -5.38
CA ALA A 5 -8.68 23.28 -4.95
C ALA A 5 -8.75 22.99 -3.43
N ARG A 6 -9.00 24.00 -2.57
CA ARG A 6 -9.30 23.83 -1.14
C ARG A 6 -10.70 23.23 -0.86
N SER A 7 -11.64 23.35 -1.79
CA SER A 7 -13.05 22.98 -1.60
C SER A 7 -13.28 21.47 -1.51
N TYR A 8 -12.72 20.69 -2.45
CA TYR A 8 -12.95 19.24 -2.49
C TYR A 8 -12.38 18.51 -1.26
N ARG A 9 -11.25 18.99 -0.71
CA ARG A 9 -10.59 18.37 0.45
C ARG A 9 -11.46 18.43 1.71
N LYS A 10 -12.05 19.60 2.00
CA LYS A 10 -12.97 19.75 3.15
C LYS A 10 -14.22 18.89 2.99
N GLY A 11 -14.80 18.88 1.78
CA GLY A 11 -15.95 18.02 1.45
C GLY A 11 -15.63 16.54 1.65
N LEU A 12 -14.52 16.07 1.09
CA LEU A 12 -14.04 14.69 1.22
C LEU A 12 -13.73 14.32 2.67
N THR A 13 -13.12 15.21 3.45
CA THR A 13 -12.86 14.98 4.89
C THR A 13 -14.17 14.72 5.62
N ARG A 14 -15.18 15.59 5.46
CA ARG A 14 -16.50 15.42 6.08
C ARG A 14 -17.21 14.13 5.66
N SER A 15 -17.08 13.72 4.40
CA SER A 15 -17.65 12.45 3.94
C SER A 15 -16.97 11.24 4.58
N LEU A 16 -15.65 11.28 4.73
CA LEU A 16 -14.90 10.24 5.42
C LEU A 16 -15.20 10.20 6.91
N ASP A 17 -15.30 11.36 7.58
CA ASP A 17 -15.68 11.46 9.00
C ASP A 17 -17.05 10.80 9.22
N ARG A 18 -18.08 11.23 8.48
CA ARG A 18 -19.43 10.64 8.60
C ARG A 18 -19.46 9.14 8.39
N TYR A 19 -18.70 8.61 7.44
CA TYR A 19 -18.66 7.17 7.19
C TYR A 19 -17.94 6.40 8.30
N LEU A 20 -16.84 6.96 8.84
CA LEU A 20 -15.97 6.26 9.79
C LEU A 20 -16.38 6.45 11.25
N ASP A 21 -17.13 7.49 11.60
CA ASP A 21 -17.60 7.73 12.97
C ASP A 21 -18.56 6.62 13.46
N ASP A 22 -19.31 6.01 12.55
CA ASP A 22 -20.22 4.89 12.83
C ASP A 22 -19.54 3.51 12.82
N LEU A 23 -18.24 3.44 12.46
CA LEU A 23 -17.51 2.19 12.28
C LEU A 23 -16.44 2.00 13.37
N PRO A 24 -16.44 0.87 14.08
CA PRO A 24 -15.37 0.58 15.02
C PRO A 24 -14.04 0.38 14.29
N GLY A 25 -13.06 1.21 14.61
CA GLY A 25 -11.70 1.09 14.08
C GLY A 25 -11.03 2.45 13.86
N ASP A 26 -9.76 2.41 13.48
CA ASP A 26 -9.05 3.57 12.94
C ASP A 26 -8.63 3.29 11.51
N LEU A 27 -8.78 4.27 10.63
CA LEU A 27 -8.37 4.17 9.24
C LEU A 27 -7.70 5.46 8.77
N SER A 28 -6.64 5.31 8.00
CA SER A 28 -6.02 6.39 7.22
C SER A 28 -5.98 5.97 5.76
N VAL A 29 -6.29 6.92 4.88
CA VAL A 29 -6.17 6.74 3.43
C VAL A 29 -5.30 7.85 2.86
N SER A 30 -4.41 7.49 1.94
CA SER A 30 -3.63 8.43 1.14
C SER A 30 -3.83 8.10 -0.34
N VAL A 31 -4.08 9.12 -1.15
CA VAL A 31 -4.28 8.98 -2.59
C VAL A 31 -3.44 9.99 -3.35
N ARG A 32 -2.93 9.58 -4.51
CA ARG A 32 -2.27 10.45 -5.49
C ARG A 32 -2.72 10.12 -6.90
N GLU A 33 -3.21 11.11 -7.62
CA GLU A 33 -3.46 11.02 -9.07
C GLU A 33 -2.19 11.42 -9.82
N LEU A 34 -1.75 10.58 -10.77
CA LEU A 34 -0.41 10.68 -11.35
C LEU A 34 -0.26 11.82 -12.35
N SER A 35 -1.28 12.12 -13.18
CA SER A 35 -1.14 13.12 -14.26
C SER A 35 -1.09 14.55 -13.71
N SER A 36 -1.94 14.89 -12.75
CA SER A 36 -2.00 16.22 -12.13
C SER A 36 -1.15 16.36 -10.87
N GLY A 37 -0.67 15.25 -10.30
CA GLY A 37 0.02 15.23 -9.01
C GLY A 37 -0.87 15.53 -7.81
N ARG A 38 -2.19 15.71 -8.01
CA ARG A 38 -3.13 15.96 -6.91
C ARG A 38 -3.13 14.81 -5.94
N SER A 39 -3.14 15.17 -4.66
CA SER A 39 -3.10 14.22 -3.57
C SER A 39 -3.97 14.66 -2.40
N TYR A 40 -4.34 13.67 -1.60
CA TYR A 40 -5.10 13.85 -0.38
C TYR A 40 -4.72 12.75 0.61
N THR A 41 -4.63 13.11 1.90
CA THR A 41 -4.37 12.16 2.98
C THR A 41 -5.32 12.45 4.13
N TYR A 42 -6.02 11.42 4.60
CA TYR A 42 -6.93 11.46 5.74
C TYR A 42 -6.28 10.79 6.95
N ARG A 43 -6.45 11.39 8.14
CA ARG A 43 -5.82 10.95 9.42
C ARG A 43 -4.33 10.61 9.25
N PRO A 44 -3.49 11.56 8.81
CA PRO A 44 -2.11 11.31 8.38
C PRO A 44 -1.20 10.77 9.47
N ASP A 45 -1.59 10.88 10.75
CA ASP A 45 -0.80 10.47 11.91
C ASP A 45 -0.98 9.00 12.28
N LEU A 46 -1.96 8.30 11.69
CA LEU A 46 -2.18 6.89 11.99
C LEU A 46 -0.95 6.06 11.57
N ARG A 47 -0.43 5.30 12.52
CA ARG A 47 0.58 4.26 12.29
C ARG A 47 -0.01 2.92 12.72
N THR A 48 0.13 1.92 11.86
CA THR A 48 -0.36 0.56 12.15
C THR A 48 0.56 -0.49 11.54
N ALA A 49 0.41 -1.73 11.98
CA ALA A 49 1.12 -2.88 11.43
C ALA A 49 0.76 -3.02 9.95
N THR A 50 1.77 -3.32 9.13
CA THR A 50 1.63 -3.52 7.69
C THR A 50 0.86 -4.78 7.37
N ALA A 51 0.93 -5.80 8.24
CA ALA A 51 0.56 -7.15 7.84
C ALA A 51 1.32 -7.53 6.55
N SER A 52 0.64 -8.16 5.60
CA SER A 52 1.22 -8.57 4.32
C SER A 52 1.56 -7.46 3.32
N ILE A 53 1.17 -6.19 3.51
CA ILE A 53 1.54 -5.13 2.54
C ILE A 53 3.06 -4.87 2.53
N VAL A 54 3.77 -5.21 3.61
CA VAL A 54 5.25 -5.13 3.67
C VAL A 54 5.94 -6.02 2.64
N LYS A 55 5.26 -7.04 2.10
CA LYS A 55 5.83 -7.94 1.09
C LYS A 55 6.21 -7.17 -0.18
N VAL A 56 5.50 -6.09 -0.54
CA VAL A 56 5.90 -5.18 -1.62
C VAL A 56 7.23 -4.50 -1.27
N ASN A 57 7.35 -3.98 -0.05
CA ASN A 57 8.57 -3.32 0.44
C ASN A 57 9.77 -4.28 0.49
N MET A 58 9.56 -5.56 0.87
CA MET A 58 10.60 -6.60 0.86
C MET A 58 11.09 -6.91 -0.54
N VAL A 59 10.17 -7.10 -1.50
CA VAL A 59 10.55 -7.36 -2.90
C VAL A 59 11.32 -6.17 -3.44
N MET A 60 10.88 -4.94 -3.18
CA MET A 60 11.62 -3.75 -3.61
C MET A 60 13.01 -3.65 -2.93
N ALA A 61 13.12 -3.99 -1.65
CA ALA A 61 14.40 -4.03 -0.94
C ALA A 61 15.37 -5.05 -1.54
N LEU A 62 14.85 -6.24 -1.88
CA LEU A 62 15.60 -7.29 -2.55
C LEU A 62 16.14 -6.83 -3.92
N LEU A 63 15.28 -6.21 -4.74
CA LEU A 63 15.66 -5.73 -6.07
C LEU A 63 16.67 -4.57 -5.99
N LEU A 64 16.54 -3.66 -5.03
CA LEU A 64 17.54 -2.62 -4.77
C LEU A 64 18.90 -3.22 -4.37
N ARG A 65 18.89 -4.30 -3.57
CA ARG A 65 20.11 -5.03 -3.19
C ARG A 65 20.75 -5.71 -4.40
N ALA A 66 19.97 -6.40 -5.23
CA ALA A 66 20.43 -7.05 -6.46
C ALA A 66 21.05 -6.03 -7.43
N GLN A 67 20.38 -4.89 -7.67
CA GLN A 67 20.91 -3.78 -8.48
C GLN A 67 22.26 -3.27 -7.97
N ARG A 68 22.37 -3.02 -6.65
CA ARG A 68 23.62 -2.54 -6.05
C ARG A 68 24.75 -3.54 -6.25
N GLN A 69 24.43 -4.83 -6.19
CA GLN A 69 25.38 -5.93 -6.40
C GLN A 69 25.63 -6.21 -7.90
N ARG A 70 25.02 -5.45 -8.81
CA ARG A 70 25.11 -5.65 -10.27
C ARG A 70 24.79 -7.10 -10.67
N ARG A 71 23.80 -7.69 -9.99
CA ARG A 71 23.31 -9.03 -10.30
C ARG A 71 21.82 -8.99 -10.59
N GLU A 72 21.38 -9.97 -11.34
CA GLU A 72 19.98 -10.29 -11.44
C GLU A 72 19.45 -10.92 -10.14
N PRO A 73 18.16 -10.77 -9.83
CA PRO A 73 17.49 -11.63 -8.89
C PRO A 73 17.67 -13.09 -9.33
N SER A 74 17.98 -13.97 -8.39
CA SER A 74 18.07 -15.40 -8.65
C SER A 74 16.70 -16.01 -8.94
N ARG A 75 16.67 -17.25 -9.46
CA ARG A 75 15.42 -17.98 -9.72
C ARG A 75 14.56 -18.12 -8.46
N TRP A 76 15.17 -18.46 -7.32
CA TRP A 76 14.42 -18.63 -6.07
C TRP A 76 13.89 -17.30 -5.52
N GLU A 77 14.65 -16.21 -5.68
CA GLU A 77 14.21 -14.86 -5.29
C GLU A 77 12.98 -14.42 -6.07
N ARG A 78 12.97 -14.66 -7.39
CA ARG A 78 11.81 -14.39 -8.25
C ARG A 78 10.60 -15.26 -7.86
N GLN A 79 10.82 -16.54 -7.58
CA GLN A 79 9.76 -17.43 -7.14
C GLN A 79 9.17 -17.00 -5.79
N ALA A 80 10.02 -16.65 -4.82
CA ALA A 80 9.58 -16.19 -3.51
C ALA A 80 8.84 -14.84 -3.62
N ALA A 81 9.30 -13.92 -4.45
CA ALA A 81 8.61 -12.66 -4.73
C ALA A 81 7.21 -12.91 -5.32
N ALA A 82 7.10 -13.78 -6.32
CA ALA A 82 5.81 -14.12 -6.92
C ALA A 82 4.83 -14.72 -5.91
N GLN A 83 5.27 -15.69 -5.11
CA GLN A 83 4.44 -16.31 -4.08
C GLN A 83 4.03 -15.31 -2.98
N ALA A 84 4.96 -14.49 -2.52
CA ALA A 84 4.70 -13.49 -1.49
C ALA A 84 3.74 -12.37 -1.96
N ILE A 85 3.75 -12.01 -3.24
CA ILE A 85 2.87 -10.97 -3.77
C ILE A 85 1.52 -11.55 -4.19
N LYS A 86 1.51 -12.57 -5.07
CA LYS A 86 0.31 -13.05 -5.77
C LYS A 86 -0.68 -13.78 -4.87
N VAL A 87 -0.18 -14.63 -3.96
CA VAL A 87 -1.00 -15.44 -3.04
C VAL A 87 -0.76 -15.08 -1.56
N SER A 88 0.12 -14.12 -1.31
CA SER A 88 0.52 -13.69 0.03
C SER A 88 1.22 -14.75 0.89
N ASP A 89 1.95 -15.68 0.30
CA ASP A 89 2.64 -16.76 1.02
C ASP A 89 3.61 -16.24 2.12
N ASN A 90 3.49 -16.78 3.33
CA ASN A 90 4.26 -16.35 4.50
C ASN A 90 5.65 -16.99 4.59
N ALA A 91 5.83 -18.20 4.09
CA ALA A 91 7.12 -18.87 4.06
C ALA A 91 8.05 -18.18 3.05
N ALA A 92 7.53 -17.85 1.87
CA ALA A 92 8.19 -17.05 0.86
C ALA A 92 8.56 -15.66 1.40
N ALA A 93 7.65 -14.99 2.11
CA ALA A 93 7.96 -13.70 2.73
C ALA A 93 9.05 -13.80 3.81
N SER A 94 9.06 -14.87 4.61
CA SER A 94 10.10 -15.08 5.61
C SER A 94 11.47 -15.36 4.98
N ARG A 95 11.49 -16.08 3.84
CA ARG A 95 12.71 -16.24 3.02
C ARG A 95 13.18 -14.91 2.44
N LEU A 96 12.27 -14.09 1.90
CA LEU A 96 12.60 -12.74 1.40
C LEU A 96 13.14 -11.86 2.52
N TRP A 97 12.54 -11.91 3.72
CA TRP A 97 13.00 -11.17 4.89
C TRP A 97 14.43 -11.53 5.27
N ALA A 98 14.74 -12.83 5.33
CA ALA A 98 16.11 -13.30 5.56
C ALA A 98 17.06 -12.82 4.44
N ALA A 99 16.64 -12.92 3.17
CA ALA A 99 17.42 -12.53 2.00
C ALA A 99 17.86 -11.06 2.01
N ILE A 100 16.96 -10.17 2.47
CA ILE A 100 17.28 -8.74 2.54
C ILE A 100 18.17 -8.41 3.74
N GLY A 101 18.38 -9.34 4.68
CA GLY A 101 19.12 -9.12 5.93
C GLY A 101 18.22 -8.65 7.07
N GLY A 102 16.93 -9.03 7.04
CA GLY A 102 15.94 -8.69 8.06
C GLY A 102 15.66 -7.19 8.19
N ALA A 103 15.43 -6.76 9.43
CA ALA A 103 15.09 -5.37 9.76
C ALA A 103 16.11 -4.34 9.25
N PRO A 104 17.44 -4.53 9.40
CA PRO A 104 18.44 -3.62 8.83
C PRO A 104 18.32 -3.48 7.29
N GLY A 105 18.07 -4.60 6.61
CA GLY A 105 17.85 -4.63 5.16
C GLY A 105 16.64 -3.81 4.73
N LEU A 106 15.51 -4.01 5.40
CA LEU A 106 14.29 -3.25 5.14
C LEU A 106 14.48 -1.75 5.48
N ALA A 107 15.14 -1.43 6.60
CA ALA A 107 15.44 -0.04 6.99
C ALA A 107 16.29 0.70 5.95
N ALA A 108 17.32 0.05 5.41
CA ALA A 108 18.17 0.61 4.37
C ALA A 108 17.36 0.90 3.08
N ALA A 109 16.47 -0.01 2.69
CA ALA A 109 15.57 0.19 1.57
C ALA A 109 14.58 1.35 1.84
N ASN A 110 14.01 1.43 3.04
CA ASN A 110 13.10 2.50 3.45
C ASN A 110 13.77 3.87 3.31
N LYS A 111 15.02 4.01 3.76
CA LYS A 111 15.80 5.25 3.58
C LYS A 111 15.96 5.60 2.10
N LYS A 112 16.32 4.62 1.26
CA LYS A 112 16.50 4.83 -0.19
C LYS A 112 15.20 5.18 -0.91
N LEU A 113 14.07 4.66 -0.44
CA LEU A 113 12.72 4.89 -0.97
C LEU A 113 12.03 6.11 -0.35
N GLY A 114 12.67 6.78 0.61
CA GLY A 114 12.12 7.96 1.29
C GLY A 114 10.95 7.66 2.22
N LEU A 115 10.86 6.45 2.76
CA LEU A 115 9.83 6.05 3.72
C LEU A 115 10.21 6.52 5.12
N ARG A 116 9.51 7.53 5.62
CA ARG A 116 9.87 8.26 6.85
C ARG A 116 9.22 7.69 8.10
N ASP A 117 8.08 7.04 7.94
CA ASP A 117 7.22 6.52 8.99
C ASP A 117 7.26 4.98 9.10
N THR A 118 7.84 4.32 8.09
CA THR A 118 7.91 2.87 8.05
C THR A 118 9.05 2.36 8.91
N ARG A 119 8.71 1.52 9.89
CA ARG A 119 9.65 0.98 10.89
C ARG A 119 9.60 -0.55 10.86
N PRO A 120 10.71 -1.23 10.50
CA PRO A 120 10.75 -2.68 10.45
C PRO A 120 10.37 -3.32 11.78
N GLY A 121 9.61 -4.42 11.73
CA GLY A 121 9.34 -5.24 12.91
C GLY A 121 10.62 -5.91 13.45
N PRO A 122 10.69 -6.23 14.76
CA PRO A 122 11.85 -6.86 15.36
C PRO A 122 12.00 -8.33 14.90
N GLY A 123 13.25 -8.80 14.85
CA GLY A 123 13.57 -10.20 14.55
C GLY A 123 12.94 -10.71 13.24
N GLY A 124 12.17 -11.80 13.32
CA GLY A 124 11.42 -12.38 12.20
C GLY A 124 10.00 -11.83 12.03
N ALA A 125 9.55 -10.91 12.89
CA ALA A 125 8.16 -10.44 12.94
C ALA A 125 7.88 -9.37 11.86
N TRP A 126 8.15 -9.70 10.61
CA TRP A 126 8.08 -8.75 9.51
C TRP A 126 6.68 -8.13 9.31
N GLY A 127 5.62 -8.87 9.61
CA GLY A 127 4.23 -8.38 9.53
C GLY A 127 3.90 -7.30 10.56
N SER A 128 4.71 -7.21 11.63
CA SER A 128 4.64 -6.20 12.68
C SER A 128 5.37 -4.91 12.33
N THR A 129 6.00 -4.83 11.14
CA THR A 129 6.48 -3.57 10.58
C THR A 129 5.36 -2.54 10.63
N THR A 130 5.60 -1.35 11.17
CA THR A 130 4.59 -0.29 11.18
C THR A 130 4.78 0.66 10.01
N THR A 131 3.71 1.25 9.49
CA THR A 131 3.78 2.23 8.39
C THR A 131 2.68 3.29 8.48
N SER A 132 2.74 4.27 7.58
CA SER A 132 1.69 5.27 7.32
C SER A 132 1.12 5.10 5.91
N ALA A 133 -0.12 5.56 5.69
CA ALA A 133 -0.69 5.58 4.33
C ALA A 133 0.17 6.43 3.37
N ALA A 134 0.75 7.53 3.85
CA ALA A 134 1.62 8.39 3.05
C ALA A 134 2.89 7.67 2.58
N ASP A 135 3.54 6.89 3.45
CA ASP A 135 4.70 6.09 3.08
C ASP A 135 4.34 4.98 2.08
N GLN A 136 3.19 4.34 2.24
CA GLN A 136 2.74 3.36 1.26
C GLN A 136 2.50 3.99 -0.13
N VAL A 137 1.96 5.22 -0.20
CA VAL A 137 1.90 5.95 -1.48
C VAL A 137 3.29 6.32 -2.00
N ARG A 138 4.27 6.65 -1.14
CA ARG A 138 5.67 6.86 -1.58
C ARG A 138 6.28 5.60 -2.17
N LEU A 139 6.04 4.45 -1.54
CA LEU A 139 6.48 3.13 -2.01
C LEU A 139 5.89 2.83 -3.39
N LEU A 140 4.57 2.99 -3.56
CA LEU A 140 3.89 2.83 -4.85
C LEU A 140 4.40 3.84 -5.91
N ASN A 141 4.65 5.09 -5.51
CA ASN A 141 5.19 6.11 -6.41
C ASN A 141 6.57 5.73 -6.93
N ALA A 142 7.40 5.07 -6.13
CA ALA A 142 8.68 4.54 -6.59
C ALA A 142 8.54 3.40 -7.62
N LEU A 143 7.37 2.77 -7.75
CA LEU A 143 7.12 1.80 -8.81
C LEU A 143 6.75 2.43 -10.16
N VAL A 144 6.24 3.67 -10.16
CA VAL A 144 5.77 4.33 -11.39
C VAL A 144 6.64 5.51 -11.82
N SER A 145 7.39 6.12 -10.91
CA SER A 145 8.20 7.32 -11.18
C SER A 145 9.50 7.00 -11.94
N ALA A 146 9.83 7.82 -12.94
CA ALA A 146 11.12 7.76 -13.64
C ALA A 146 12.32 8.05 -12.71
N ASN A 147 12.12 8.83 -11.64
CA ASN A 147 13.15 9.17 -10.64
C ASN A 147 13.29 8.08 -9.57
N SER A 148 12.78 6.89 -9.81
CA SER A 148 12.85 5.78 -8.86
C SER A 148 14.29 5.31 -8.66
N PRO A 149 14.66 4.89 -7.44
CA PRO A 149 15.90 4.17 -7.22
C PRO A 149 15.91 2.76 -7.85
N LEU A 150 14.75 2.24 -8.25
CA LEU A 150 14.64 0.97 -8.98
C LEU A 150 14.77 1.18 -10.50
N SER A 151 15.40 0.22 -11.17
CA SER A 151 15.44 0.16 -12.63
C SER A 151 14.02 0.08 -13.20
N ARG A 152 13.84 0.49 -14.46
CA ARG A 152 12.56 0.37 -15.16
C ARG A 152 12.07 -1.08 -15.20
N GLU A 153 12.99 -2.03 -15.36
CA GLU A 153 12.69 -3.45 -15.37
C GLU A 153 12.14 -3.93 -14.03
N HIS A 154 12.83 -3.64 -12.93
CA HIS A 154 12.37 -4.04 -11.60
C HIS A 154 11.05 -3.39 -11.20
N ARG A 155 10.82 -2.14 -11.61
CA ARG A 155 9.53 -1.48 -11.44
C ARG A 155 8.40 -2.23 -12.16
N ARG A 156 8.60 -2.59 -13.43
CA ARG A 156 7.63 -3.38 -14.22
C ARG A 156 7.41 -4.76 -13.60
N TYR A 157 8.47 -5.42 -13.14
CA TYR A 157 8.37 -6.72 -12.50
C TYR A 157 7.47 -6.69 -11.26
N VAL A 158 7.68 -5.73 -10.34
CA VAL A 158 6.85 -5.62 -9.13
C VAL A 158 5.39 -5.28 -9.49
N LEU A 159 5.17 -4.35 -10.43
CA LEU A 159 3.81 -4.01 -10.89
C LEU A 159 3.10 -5.20 -11.53
N GLY A 160 3.80 -6.02 -12.31
CA GLY A 160 3.26 -7.25 -12.89
C GLY A 160 2.83 -8.24 -11.82
N LEU A 161 3.68 -8.49 -10.82
CA LEU A 161 3.30 -9.36 -9.69
C LEU A 161 2.05 -8.85 -8.95
N MET A 162 1.95 -7.53 -8.76
CA MET A 162 0.81 -6.90 -8.09
C MET A 162 -0.47 -6.90 -8.95
N GLY A 163 -0.34 -6.94 -10.28
CA GLY A 163 -1.46 -7.09 -11.21
C GLY A 163 -1.97 -8.52 -11.33
N ASP A 164 -1.12 -9.51 -11.04
CA ASP A 164 -1.45 -10.93 -11.15
C ASP A 164 -1.88 -11.58 -9.81
N VAL A 165 -2.37 -10.80 -8.86
CA VAL A 165 -2.87 -11.37 -7.59
C VAL A 165 -4.05 -12.32 -7.84
N THR A 166 -4.21 -13.37 -7.02
CA THR A 166 -5.35 -14.29 -7.21
C THR A 166 -6.68 -13.60 -6.93
N PRO A 167 -7.81 -14.12 -7.45
CA PRO A 167 -9.12 -13.50 -7.23
C PRO A 167 -9.46 -13.24 -5.75
N GLU A 168 -9.05 -14.14 -4.85
CA GLU A 168 -9.30 -14.02 -3.41
C GLU A 168 -8.47 -12.89 -2.77
N GLN A 169 -7.40 -12.44 -3.44
CA GLN A 169 -6.60 -11.29 -3.03
C GLN A 169 -7.11 -9.97 -3.63
N ALA A 170 -8.06 -9.98 -4.56
CA ALA A 170 -8.43 -8.82 -5.38
C ALA A 170 -9.54 -7.94 -4.77
N TRP A 171 -9.41 -7.57 -3.49
CA TRP A 171 -10.33 -6.67 -2.75
C TRP A 171 -9.65 -5.38 -2.29
N GLY A 172 -10.41 -4.42 -1.75
CA GLY A 172 -9.87 -3.19 -1.19
C GLY A 172 -9.70 -2.10 -2.25
N VAL A 173 -8.46 -1.68 -2.54
CA VAL A 173 -8.21 -0.60 -3.52
C VAL A 173 -8.70 -0.92 -4.93
N SER A 174 -8.87 -2.21 -5.27
CA SER A 174 -9.45 -2.65 -6.55
C SER A 174 -10.89 -2.20 -6.75
N ALA A 175 -11.66 -1.93 -5.68
CA ALA A 175 -13.02 -1.41 -5.81
C ALA A 175 -13.07 -0.01 -6.45
N ALA A 176 -11.97 0.75 -6.38
CA ALA A 176 -11.92 2.14 -6.81
C ALA A 176 -11.63 2.35 -8.30
N GLY A 177 -11.46 1.29 -9.10
CA GLY A 177 -11.17 1.42 -10.52
C GLY A 177 -10.76 0.12 -11.22
N SER A 178 -10.38 0.24 -12.49
CA SER A 178 -9.93 -0.86 -13.35
C SER A 178 -8.41 -1.04 -13.35
N ASP A 179 -7.94 -2.13 -13.97
CA ASP A 179 -6.52 -2.54 -14.08
C ASP A 179 -5.74 -2.40 -12.76
N PRO A 180 -6.22 -3.06 -11.68
CA PRO A 180 -5.62 -2.94 -10.38
C PRO A 180 -4.28 -3.66 -10.33
N ALA A 181 -3.28 -3.01 -9.74
CA ALA A 181 -2.05 -3.64 -9.26
C ALA A 181 -1.97 -3.39 -7.75
N LEU A 182 -2.24 -4.41 -6.93
CA LEU A 182 -2.44 -4.24 -5.50
C LEU A 182 -1.68 -5.23 -4.61
N LYS A 183 -1.63 -4.92 -3.31
CA LYS A 183 -1.33 -5.86 -2.25
C LYS A 183 -2.16 -5.56 -1.02
N ASN A 184 -2.77 -6.61 -0.49
CA ASN A 184 -3.52 -6.58 0.76
C ASN A 184 -2.73 -7.14 1.95
N GLY A 185 -3.15 -6.78 3.16
CA GLY A 185 -2.60 -7.36 4.38
C GLY A 185 -3.55 -7.26 5.57
N TRP A 186 -3.74 -8.39 6.25
CA TRP A 186 -4.62 -8.48 7.39
C TRP A 186 -4.06 -9.42 8.46
N LEU A 187 -4.37 -9.15 9.73
CA LEU A 187 -4.23 -10.09 10.85
C LEU A 187 -5.10 -9.62 12.03
N PRO A 188 -5.60 -10.55 12.86
CA PRO A 188 -6.07 -10.20 14.20
C PRO A 188 -4.85 -9.79 15.04
N ARG A 189 -5.04 -8.85 15.96
CA ARG A 189 -3.96 -8.42 16.87
C ARG A 189 -4.37 -8.55 18.32
N GLU A 190 -3.63 -9.36 19.08
CA GLU A 190 -3.83 -9.50 20.53
C GLU A 190 -3.74 -8.16 21.27
N ARG A 191 -2.76 -7.31 20.92
CA ARG A 191 -2.63 -5.97 21.52
C ARG A 191 -3.80 -5.02 21.23
N ASP A 192 -4.67 -5.38 20.29
CA ASP A 192 -5.91 -4.65 19.98
C ASP A 192 -7.15 -5.42 20.47
N GLY A 193 -7.00 -6.36 21.41
CA GLY A 193 -8.09 -7.19 21.92
C GLY A 193 -8.65 -8.15 20.89
N GLY A 194 -7.78 -8.74 20.06
CA GLY A 194 -8.16 -9.66 18.97
C GLY A 194 -8.75 -8.97 17.73
N ARG A 195 -8.86 -7.63 17.73
CA ARG A 195 -9.41 -6.88 16.59
C ARG A 195 -8.49 -6.89 15.38
N TRP A 196 -9.06 -6.63 14.22
CA TRP A 196 -8.40 -6.81 12.93
C TRP A 196 -7.66 -5.56 12.47
N THR A 197 -6.41 -5.76 12.04
CA THR A 197 -5.70 -4.87 11.11
C THR A 197 -6.06 -5.31 9.69
N VAL A 198 -6.48 -4.37 8.83
CA VAL A 198 -6.87 -4.66 7.43
C VAL A 198 -6.37 -3.53 6.52
N ASN A 199 -5.42 -3.82 5.65
CA ASN A 199 -4.76 -2.84 4.81
C ASN A 199 -4.88 -3.23 3.34
N SER A 200 -4.94 -2.22 2.47
CA SER A 200 -4.95 -2.40 1.01
C SER A 200 -4.16 -1.27 0.37
N VAL A 201 -3.21 -1.60 -0.50
CA VAL A 201 -2.38 -0.63 -1.22
C VAL A 201 -2.28 -1.01 -2.69
N GLY A 202 -2.26 -0.03 -3.59
CA GLY A 202 -2.11 -0.33 -5.00
C GLY A 202 -2.28 0.85 -5.94
N ARG A 203 -2.24 0.51 -7.22
CA ARG A 203 -2.52 1.39 -8.35
C ARG A 203 -3.80 0.94 -9.03
N VAL A 204 -4.71 1.86 -9.32
CA VAL A 204 -5.90 1.62 -10.16
C VAL A 204 -5.99 2.68 -11.24
N ARG A 205 -6.81 2.42 -12.26
CA ARG A 205 -7.23 3.39 -13.26
C ARG A 205 -8.70 3.74 -13.07
N GLU A 206 -9.01 5.01 -13.21
CA GLU A 206 -10.38 5.46 -13.39
C GLU A 206 -10.44 6.38 -14.60
N ARG A 207 -11.08 5.89 -15.67
CA ARG A 207 -10.95 6.40 -17.05
C ARG A 207 -9.46 6.52 -17.44
N GLU A 208 -9.06 7.64 -18.03
CA GLU A 208 -7.68 7.93 -18.45
C GLU A 208 -6.73 8.30 -17.29
N ARG A 209 -7.21 8.30 -16.03
CA ARG A 209 -6.43 8.75 -14.87
C ARG A 209 -5.94 7.56 -14.07
N THR A 210 -4.69 7.63 -13.63
CA THR A 210 -4.08 6.61 -12.78
C THR A 210 -3.94 7.13 -11.35
N TYR A 211 -4.36 6.31 -10.39
CA TYR A 211 -4.34 6.64 -8.96
C TYR A 211 -3.46 5.65 -8.22
N LEU A 212 -2.66 6.16 -7.27
CA LEU A 212 -2.01 5.39 -6.22
C LEU A 212 -2.82 5.56 -4.95
N ILE A 213 -3.21 4.46 -4.31
CA ILE A 213 -4.05 4.46 -3.12
C ILE A 213 -3.38 3.60 -2.06
N ALA A 214 -3.36 4.08 -0.83
CA ALA A 214 -3.00 3.27 0.32
C ALA A 214 -4.01 3.49 1.45
N VAL A 215 -4.65 2.42 1.87
CA VAL A 215 -5.49 2.34 3.05
C VAL A 215 -4.77 1.52 4.11
N VAL A 216 -4.54 2.14 5.27
CA VAL A 216 -4.02 1.45 6.45
C VAL A 216 -4.99 1.60 7.61
N SER A 217 -5.28 0.51 8.32
CA SER A 217 -6.30 0.53 9.36
C SER A 217 -6.06 -0.49 10.47
N ARG A 218 -6.78 -0.34 11.58
CA ARG A 218 -6.70 -1.23 12.75
C ARG A 218 -7.99 -1.20 13.55
N ARG A 219 -8.12 -2.15 14.48
CA ARG A 219 -9.20 -2.24 15.46
C ARG A 219 -10.60 -2.51 14.87
N HIS A 220 -10.67 -3.09 13.67
CA HIS A 220 -11.93 -3.54 13.08
C HIS A 220 -12.52 -4.73 13.83
N LEU A 221 -13.85 -4.82 13.92
CA LEU A 221 -14.54 -5.94 14.56
C LEU A 221 -14.30 -7.27 13.84
N SER A 222 -14.15 -7.25 12.52
CA SER A 222 -13.90 -8.43 11.70
C SER A 222 -13.07 -8.08 10.48
N LEU A 223 -12.49 -9.10 9.84
CA LEU A 223 -11.84 -8.94 8.53
C LEU A 223 -12.80 -8.32 7.51
N GLY A 224 -14.02 -8.84 7.40
CA GLY A 224 -15.02 -8.36 6.44
C GLY A 224 -15.42 -6.90 6.66
N ALA A 225 -15.53 -6.45 7.92
CA ALA A 225 -15.78 -5.03 8.23
C ALA A 225 -14.62 -4.13 7.73
N GLY A 226 -13.37 -4.56 7.96
CA GLY A 226 -12.20 -3.83 7.48
C GLY A 226 -12.07 -3.80 5.95
N ILE A 227 -12.44 -4.88 5.26
CA ILE A 227 -12.47 -4.93 3.79
C ILE A 227 -13.48 -3.91 3.25
N LYS A 228 -14.72 -3.94 3.75
CA LYS A 228 -15.77 -2.99 3.35
C LYS A 228 -15.35 -1.54 3.58
N ALA A 229 -14.73 -1.25 4.72
CA ALA A 229 -14.20 0.08 5.00
C ALA A 229 -13.11 0.49 4.00
N ALA A 230 -12.17 -0.40 3.68
CA ALA A 230 -11.10 -0.12 2.73
C ALA A 230 -11.59 0.10 1.30
N GLU A 231 -12.60 -0.64 0.85
CA GLU A 231 -13.24 -0.47 -0.46
C GLU A 231 -13.95 0.87 -0.54
N HIS A 232 -14.84 1.15 0.42
CA HIS A 232 -15.62 2.37 0.44
C HIS A 232 -14.75 3.63 0.46
N VAL A 233 -13.72 3.67 1.33
CA VAL A 233 -12.83 4.84 1.36
C VAL A 233 -12.00 5.00 0.09
N SER A 234 -11.65 3.90 -0.58
CA SER A 234 -10.89 3.93 -1.84
C SER A 234 -11.74 4.53 -2.97
N GLU A 235 -13.01 4.11 -3.08
CA GLU A 235 -13.96 4.67 -4.04
C GLU A 235 -14.21 6.16 -3.78
N LEU A 236 -14.45 6.54 -2.52
CA LEU A 236 -14.69 7.93 -2.14
C LEU A 236 -13.53 8.86 -2.53
N VAL A 237 -12.29 8.47 -2.24
CA VAL A 237 -11.14 9.32 -2.54
C VAL A 237 -10.88 9.43 -4.05
N VAL A 238 -11.05 8.35 -4.82
CA VAL A 238 -10.90 8.39 -6.28
C VAL A 238 -12.00 9.24 -6.92
N LYS A 239 -13.27 9.02 -6.52
CA LYS A 239 -14.42 9.79 -7.02
C LYS A 239 -14.23 11.29 -6.78
N ALA A 240 -13.85 11.68 -5.57
CA ALA A 240 -13.66 13.09 -5.22
C ALA A 240 -12.50 13.75 -5.99
N LEU A 241 -11.38 13.05 -6.20
CA LEU A 241 -10.27 13.58 -7.00
C LEU A 241 -10.64 13.68 -8.49
N ALA A 242 -11.40 12.71 -9.01
CA ALA A 242 -11.89 12.71 -10.38
C ALA A 242 -12.87 13.86 -10.63
N GLU A 243 -13.78 14.13 -9.69
CA GLU A 243 -14.72 15.27 -9.73
C GLU A 243 -14.00 16.61 -9.68
N ALA A 244 -13.05 16.76 -8.75
CA ALA A 244 -12.24 17.97 -8.65
C ALA A 244 -11.42 18.25 -9.92
N ALA A 245 -11.14 17.25 -10.75
CA ALA A 245 -10.43 17.41 -12.02
C ALA A 245 -11.31 17.88 -13.17
N ARG A 246 -12.63 17.79 -13.01
CA ARG A 246 -13.62 18.32 -13.98
C ARG A 246 -14.03 19.76 -13.67
N SER A 247 -13.95 20.17 -12.40
CA SER A 247 -14.14 21.55 -11.97
C SER A 247 -12.94 22.42 -12.31
#